data_AF-A0A3D5WQF2-F1
#
_entry.id   AF-A0A3D5WQF2-F1
#
_cell.length_a   1.000
_cell.length_b   1.000
_cell.length_c   1.000
_cell.angle_alpha   90.00
_cell.angle_beta   90.00
_cell.angle_gamma   90.00
#
_symmetry.space_group_name_H-M   'P 1'
#
loop_
_entity.id
_entity.type
_entity.pdbx_description
1 polymer ?
#
loop_
_entity_poly.entity_id
_entity_poly.type
_entity_poly.pdbx_seq_one_letter_code
_entity_poly.pdbx_strand_id
1 'polypeptide(L)' 'GLGLSIVEQIISAHGGKVWAESVEGVGTSIIFTLKKAKNTDLS' A
#
# COMPACT_ATOMS: atom_id res chain seq x y z
N GLY A 1 -11.89 -3.53 12.96
CA GLY A 1 -11.71 -2.19 12.37
C GLY A 1 -10.28 -1.65 12.39
N LEU A 2 -9.32 -2.28 13.10
CA LEU A 2 -7.97 -1.72 13.24
C LEU A 2 -6.99 -2.09 12.11
N GLY A 3 -7.32 -3.08 11.28
CA GLY A 3 -6.41 -3.59 10.26
C GLY A 3 -5.99 -2.52 9.24
N LEU A 4 -6.95 -1.79 8.66
CA LEU A 4 -6.66 -0.81 7.63
C LEU A 4 -5.90 0.40 8.17
N SER A 5 -6.17 0.83 9.41
CA SER A 5 -5.41 1.91 10.04
C SER A 5 -3.94 1.52 10.31
N ILE A 6 -3.68 0.26 10.65
CA ILE A 6 -2.30 -0.24 10.80
C ILE A 6 -1.61 -0.30 9.43
N VAL A 7 -2.31 -0.77 8.38
CA VAL A 7 -1.79 -0.76 7.01
C VAL A 7 -1.45 0.65 6.56
N GLU A 8 -2.33 1.62 6.79
CA GLU A 8 -2.10 3.02 6.44
C GLU A 8 -0.87 3.60 7.13
N GLN A 9 -0.69 3.32 8.43
CA GLN A 9 0.50 3.73 9.18
C GLN A 9 1.78 3.13 8.60
N ILE A 10 1.79 1.82 8.33
CA ILE A 10 2.96 1.11 7.77
C ILE A 10 3.31 1.68 6.39
N ILE A 11 2.33 1.78 5.50
CA ILE A 11 2.56 2.25 4.12
C ILE A 11 3.03 3.70 4.12
N SER A 12 2.42 4.57 4.93
CA SER A 12 2.82 5.98 5.06
C SER A 12 4.23 6.13 5.62
N ALA A 13 4.61 5.33 6.62
CA ALA A 13 5.96 5.32 7.17
C ALA A 13 7.04 4.95 6.12
N HIS A 14 6.68 4.15 5.12
CA HIS A 14 7.56 3.81 3.99
C HIS A 14 7.45 4.79 2.81
N GLY A 15 6.75 5.92 2.99
CA GLY A 15 6.53 6.94 1.95
C GLY A 15 5.66 6.47 0.80
N GLY A 16 4.83 5.45 1.03
CA GLY A 16 3.85 4.91 0.10
C GLY A 16 2.49 5.57 0.22
N LYS A 17 1.51 5.02 -0.50
CA LYS A 17 0.08 5.41 -0.43
C LYS A 17 -0.78 4.15 -0.46
N VAL A 18 -1.94 4.17 0.19
CA VAL A 18 -2.95 3.09 0.16
C VAL A 18 -4.35 3.67 -0.09
N TRP A 19 -5.18 2.98 -0.87
CA TRP A 19 -6.58 3.34 -1.12
C TRP A 19 -7.41 2.09 -1.43
N ALA A 20 -8.73 2.26 -1.52
CA ALA A 20 -9.67 1.20 -1.87
C ALA A 20 -10.43 1.56 -3.14
N GLU A 21 -10.61 0.57 -4.01
CA GLU A 21 -11.51 0.62 -5.16
C GLU A 21 -12.57 -0.45 -4.97
N SER A 22 -13.84 -0.11 -5.11
CA SER A 22 -14.94 -1.03 -4.88
C SER A 22 -15.89 -1.01 -6.08
N VAL A 23 -16.31 -2.21 -6.48
CA VAL A 23 -17.34 -2.41 -7.49
C VAL A 23 -18.47 -3.19 -6.83
N GLU A 24 -19.64 -2.56 -6.75
CA GLU A 24 -20.82 -3.14 -6.13
C GLU A 24 -21.18 -4.48 -6.76
N GLY A 25 -21.52 -5.47 -5.94
CA GLY A 25 -21.83 -6.83 -6.39
C GLY A 25 -20.64 -7.66 -6.88
N VAL A 26 -19.43 -7.08 -6.97
CA VAL A 26 -18.21 -7.78 -7.40
C VAL A 26 -17.23 -7.92 -6.24
N GLY A 27 -16.90 -6.81 -5.58
CA GLY A 27 -15.98 -6.81 -4.44
C GLY A 27 -15.20 -5.51 -4.29
N THR A 28 -14.24 -5.55 -3.35
CA THR A 28 -13.37 -4.41 -3.03
C THR A 28 -11.92 -4.82 -3.16
N SER A 29 -11.12 -3.99 -3.83
CA SER A 29 -9.67 -4.10 -3.96
C SER A 29 -9.00 -3.05 -3.09
N ILE A 30 -8.02 -3.49 -2.28
CA ILE A 30 -7.15 -2.59 -1.50
C ILE A 30 -5.83 -2.50 -2.23
N ILE A 31 -5.43 -1.29 -2.62
CA ILE A 31 -4.29 -1.04 -3.50
C ILE A 31 -3.31 -0.14 -2.76
N PHE A 32 -2.01 -0.40 -2.91
CA PHE A 32 -0.98 0.43 -2.31
C PHE A 32 0.27 0.54 -3.17
N THR A 33 1.11 1.52 -2.86
CA THR A 33 2.41 1.76 -3.51
C THR A 33 3.51 1.83 -2.47
N LEU A 34 4.71 1.38 -2.84
CA LEU A 34 5.95 1.51 -2.07
C LEU A 34 7.08 1.89 -3.00
N LYS A 35 8.08 2.60 -2.48
CA LYS A 35 9.32 2.86 -3.23
C LYS A 35 10.06 1.55 -3.42
N LYS A 36 10.50 1.26 -4.65
CA LYS A 36 11.41 0.14 -4.89
C LYS A 36 12.72 0.41 -4.14
N ALA A 37 13.27 -0.63 -3.51
CA ALA A 37 14.62 -0.57 -2.99
C ALA A 37 15.57 -0.25 -4.16
N LYS A 38 16.52 0.66 -3.93
CA LYS A 38 17.62 0.84 -4.86
C LYS A 38 18.55 -0.36 -4.69
N ASN A 39 18.57 -1.26 -5.66
CA ASN A 39 19.68 -2.19 -5.76
C ASN A 39 20.88 -1.35 -6.19
N THR A 40 21.72 -0.96 -5.23
CA THR A 40 23.07 -0.54 -5.53
C THR A 40 23.83 -1.81 -5.89
N ASP A 41 23.66 -2.28 -7.13
CA ASP A 41 24.65 -3.18 -7.70
C ASP A 41 25.94 -2.36 -7.76
N LEU A 42 26.85 -2.68 -6.84
CA LEU A 42 28.23 -2.21 -6.84
C LEU A 42 28.87 -2.75 -8.12
N SER A 43 28.91 -1.92 -9.14
CA SER A 43 29.83 -2.04 -10.27
C SER A 43 31.22 -1.58 -9.85
#